data_AF-A0A8H5JK76-F1
#
_entry.id   AF-A0A8H5JK76-F1
#
_cell.length_a   1.000
_cell.length_b   1.000
_cell.length_c   1.000
_cell.angle_alpha   90.00
_cell.angle_beta   90.00
_cell.angle_gamma   90.00
#
_symmetry.space_group_name_H-M   'P 1'
#
loop_
_entity.id
_entity.type
_entity.pdbx_description
1 polymer ?
#
loop_
_entity_poly.entity_id
_entity_poly.type
_entity_poly.pdbx_seq_one_letter_code
_entity_poly.pdbx_strand_id
1 'polypeptide(L)'
;MAPDRPATESGSGSDNDEDKQSVASNSSTMVTKDDFKVDLLKAIKGFKIVGEFAFDQEIEIPEDFNISVQGVDDIKLPLKKAQAVKIIAQARQAPFGKGSDTIVDTSVRRTWELDPEQFTIGGEEWSNYLQELCELVAQKMGIKTPVHAKLYKMLLYEKGAMFKAHTDTEKIPDMFGTLVVSLPSKHKGGEVVLEHCGEEIVYESSKSQASCAAWYSDVHHEVLPVKSGYRWVLTYNLAIGQPSSRSFDTFSETELRPLSECVKGWLAQEQKDRKTPYACHVLDHEYTQANISQKSLKGADTTRLMALQQALEGFPVTMYLALLEREEIGMVDFTEPEMQAFYHLPFTLSRTLDTYPDPFKGYHPSLYSVDEAVCRLKTLRDLQGDVVADELIVTENCILDPSAFKSVKSEKEYEFSGNSGTTATHWYRRGTIVIVPHDSVAGLLSQLDNHCDSSPEMQIKYIVHLCSQPDVQDHLISTMVGLVENAMSKLETRPDLMKDKSVLPKVVKIALQHERYQIVENILAKFYKVLPSDLFTWLRQWVIEPDDDDKTLGNFNKLKKWYVLPHPLLFLY
;
A
#
# COMPACT_ATOMS: atom_id res chain seq x y z
N MET A 1 -95.69 3.12 15.80
CA MET A 1 -95.35 4.21 14.87
C MET A 1 -94.97 3.57 13.55
N ALA A 2 -95.91 3.52 12.62
CA ALA A 2 -95.69 3.28 11.20
C ALA A 2 -95.55 4.66 10.51
N PRO A 3 -95.17 4.78 9.22
CA PRO A 3 -95.08 3.71 8.21
C PRO A 3 -93.70 3.75 7.48
N ASP A 4 -93.29 2.99 6.47
CA ASP A 4 -93.84 2.05 5.48
C ASP A 4 -92.64 1.18 5.02
N ARG A 5 -92.70 -0.15 4.96
CA ARG A 5 -93.13 -1.01 3.83
C ARG A 5 -92.13 -1.13 2.64
N PRO A 6 -92.16 -2.28 1.91
CA PRO A 6 -90.98 -3.13 1.72
C PRO A 6 -90.83 -3.67 0.27
N ALA A 7 -90.13 -4.81 0.12
CA ALA A 7 -90.21 -5.81 -0.97
C ALA A 7 -89.42 -5.46 -2.26
N THR A 8 -88.78 -6.37 -3.02
CA THR A 8 -88.96 -7.83 -3.26
C THR A 8 -87.76 -8.33 -4.10
N GLU A 9 -87.46 -9.65 -4.06
CA GLU A 9 -87.14 -10.59 -5.17
C GLU A 9 -86.39 -10.11 -6.44
N SER A 10 -85.59 -10.86 -7.20
CA SER A 10 -85.05 -12.23 -7.24
C SER A 10 -84.44 -12.38 -8.64
N GLY A 11 -83.27 -13.01 -8.78
CA GLY A 11 -82.75 -13.53 -10.07
C GLY A 11 -82.39 -12.47 -11.13
N SER A 12 -81.63 -12.74 -12.18
CA SER A 12 -80.91 -13.92 -12.67
C SER A 12 -80.24 -13.47 -13.99
N GLY A 13 -78.97 -13.84 -14.21
CA GLY A 13 -78.25 -13.64 -15.48
C GLY A 13 -77.84 -12.19 -15.77
N SER A 14 -76.82 -11.88 -16.54
CA SER A 14 -75.65 -12.60 -17.06
C SER A 14 -74.86 -11.50 -17.77
N ASP A 15 -73.55 -11.56 -17.62
CA ASP A 15 -72.52 -11.04 -18.52
C ASP A 15 -72.35 -9.53 -18.70
N ASN A 16 -71.09 -9.15 -18.43
CA ASN A 16 -70.26 -8.13 -19.06
C ASN A 16 -70.04 -6.79 -18.34
N ASP A 17 -68.75 -6.62 -18.04
CA ASP A 17 -67.95 -5.41 -18.02
C ASP A 17 -67.93 -4.48 -16.78
N GLU A 18 -66.67 -4.19 -16.43
CA GLU A 18 -66.14 -3.04 -15.65
C GLU A 18 -66.28 -3.04 -14.13
N ASP A 19 -65.22 -3.50 -13.46
CA ASP A 19 -64.52 -2.68 -12.44
C ASP A 19 -63.09 -3.22 -12.19
N LYS A 20 -62.14 -2.77 -13.03
CA LYS A 20 -60.71 -2.70 -12.67
C LYS A 20 -60.44 -1.29 -12.12
N GLN A 21 -60.77 -1.09 -10.86
CA GLN A 21 -60.10 -0.12 -9.98
C GLN A 21 -59.14 -0.94 -9.11
N SER A 22 -57.91 -0.58 -8.77
CA SER A 22 -57.04 0.56 -9.05
C SER A 22 -55.86 0.33 -8.10
N VAL A 23 -54.82 -0.39 -8.53
CA VAL A 23 -53.53 -0.33 -7.83
C VAL A 23 -52.51 0.11 -8.87
N ALA A 24 -52.73 1.33 -9.34
CA ALA A 24 -51.70 2.11 -9.98
C ALA A 24 -50.89 2.79 -8.87
N SER A 25 -49.58 2.83 -9.09
CA SER A 25 -48.65 3.79 -8.51
C SER A 25 -48.13 3.46 -7.11
N ASN A 26 -46.97 2.82 -7.07
CA ASN A 26 -45.76 3.46 -6.56
C ASN A 26 -44.54 2.96 -7.36
N SER A 27 -44.60 3.20 -8.67
CA SER A 27 -43.41 3.33 -9.50
C SER A 27 -43.01 4.80 -9.50
N SER A 28 -42.16 5.16 -8.54
CA SER A 28 -41.34 6.39 -8.39
C SER A 28 -41.00 6.42 -6.89
N THR A 29 -39.76 6.40 -6.40
CA THR A 29 -38.53 6.98 -6.92
C THR A 29 -37.39 6.38 -6.08
N MET A 30 -36.52 5.57 -6.68
CA MET A 30 -35.13 5.45 -6.21
C MET A 30 -34.24 5.36 -7.44
N VAL A 31 -34.03 6.52 -8.05
CA VAL A 31 -32.76 6.80 -8.71
C VAL A 31 -31.72 6.75 -7.59
N THR A 32 -31.01 5.62 -7.44
CA THR A 32 -29.65 5.71 -6.94
C THR A 32 -28.78 5.69 -8.19
N LYS A 33 -28.13 6.83 -8.46
CA LYS A 33 -27.07 6.89 -9.45
C LYS A 33 -26.09 5.76 -9.12
N ASP A 34 -25.81 4.92 -10.11
CA ASP A 34 -24.62 4.07 -10.16
C ASP A 34 -23.41 4.89 -9.71
N ASP A 35 -22.92 4.64 -8.50
CA ASP A 35 -21.54 4.99 -8.16
C ASP A 35 -20.87 3.73 -7.62
N PHE A 36 -20.57 2.82 -8.55
CA PHE A 36 -19.77 1.60 -8.34
C PHE A 36 -18.62 1.82 -7.33
N LYS A 37 -17.99 3.01 -7.37
CA LYS A 37 -16.89 3.33 -6.46
C LYS A 37 -17.32 3.44 -5.01
N VAL A 38 -18.46 4.10 -4.76
CA VAL A 38 -19.03 4.25 -3.42
C VAL A 38 -19.46 2.90 -2.87
N ASP A 39 -20.11 2.09 -3.70
CA ASP A 39 -20.58 0.77 -3.30
C ASP A 39 -19.42 -0.19 -3.04
N LEU A 40 -18.40 -0.19 -3.90
CA LEU A 40 -17.20 -1.01 -3.72
C LEU A 40 -16.42 -0.57 -2.50
N LEU A 41 -16.21 0.74 -2.29
CA LEU A 41 -15.53 1.27 -1.11
C LEU A 41 -16.27 0.85 0.17
N LYS A 42 -17.60 0.99 0.18
CA LYS A 42 -18.44 0.59 1.32
C LYS A 42 -18.37 -0.91 1.57
N ALA A 43 -18.39 -1.73 0.53
CA ALA A 43 -18.27 -3.17 0.65
C ALA A 43 -16.90 -3.57 1.21
N ILE A 44 -15.80 -2.98 0.73
CA ILE A 44 -14.46 -3.26 1.24
C ILE A 44 -14.29 -2.79 2.70
N LYS A 45 -14.76 -1.58 3.03
CA LYS A 45 -14.69 -1.03 4.40
C LYS A 45 -15.68 -1.71 5.38
N GLY A 46 -16.65 -2.46 4.87
CA GLY A 46 -17.66 -3.15 5.67
C GLY A 46 -17.16 -4.41 6.39
N PHE A 47 -15.97 -4.91 6.05
CA PHE A 47 -15.40 -6.07 6.72
C PHE A 47 -15.00 -5.74 8.15
N LYS A 48 -15.39 -6.60 9.08
CA LYS A 48 -15.00 -6.48 10.47
C LYS A 48 -13.49 -6.67 10.58
N ILE A 49 -12.80 -5.62 11.03
CA ILE A 49 -11.36 -5.66 11.28
C ILE A 49 -11.13 -6.46 12.58
N VAL A 50 -10.16 -7.36 12.52
CA VAL A 50 -9.67 -8.09 13.69
C VAL A 50 -8.33 -7.50 14.07
N GLY A 51 -8.21 -7.07 15.33
CA GLY A 51 -6.97 -6.52 15.87
C GLY A 51 -6.96 -5.00 15.99
N GLU A 52 -6.26 -4.52 16.99
CA GLU A 52 -6.05 -3.09 17.31
C GLU A 52 -4.72 -2.61 16.70
N PHE A 53 -4.64 -1.32 16.31
CA PHE A 53 -3.39 -0.75 15.79
C PHE A 53 -2.31 -0.61 16.89
N ALA A 54 -2.76 -0.49 18.14
CA ALA A 54 -1.96 -0.50 19.34
C ALA A 54 -2.81 -0.97 20.51
N PHE A 55 -2.18 -1.48 21.56
CA PHE A 55 -2.84 -1.78 22.83
C PHE A 55 -1.89 -1.55 24.01
N ASP A 56 -2.45 -1.41 25.20
CA ASP A 56 -1.72 -1.48 26.45
C ASP A 56 -2.40 -2.43 27.45
N GLN A 57 -1.62 -2.97 28.37
CA GLN A 57 -2.09 -3.90 29.38
C GLN A 57 -1.22 -3.84 30.64
N GLU A 58 -1.87 -3.87 31.82
CA GLU A 58 -1.19 -4.14 33.08
C GLU A 58 -0.69 -5.58 33.10
N ILE A 59 0.56 -5.76 33.54
CA ILE A 59 1.22 -7.06 33.56
C ILE A 59 1.87 -7.33 34.92
N GLU A 60 2.08 -8.61 35.22
CA GLU A 60 2.81 -9.05 36.41
C GLU A 60 4.16 -9.60 35.99
N ILE A 61 5.24 -8.95 36.42
CA ILE A 61 6.60 -9.40 36.13
C ILE A 61 6.89 -10.66 36.97
N PRO A 62 7.47 -11.74 36.39
CA PRO A 62 7.84 -12.95 37.12
C PRO A 62 8.66 -12.67 38.38
N GLU A 63 8.46 -13.45 39.44
CA GLU A 63 9.10 -13.21 40.75
C GLU A 63 10.63 -13.37 40.71
N ASP A 64 11.13 -14.24 39.83
CA ASP A 64 12.55 -14.52 39.63
C ASP A 64 13.25 -13.50 38.70
N PHE A 65 12.47 -12.57 38.11
CA PHE A 65 12.99 -11.56 37.22
C PHE A 65 14.06 -10.72 37.91
N ASN A 66 15.19 -10.59 37.24
CA ASN A 66 16.25 -9.71 37.66
C ASN A 66 16.90 -9.05 36.45
N ILE A 67 17.52 -7.90 36.69
CA ILE A 67 18.25 -7.19 35.65
C ILE A 67 19.55 -6.66 36.23
N SER A 68 20.64 -6.91 35.52
CA SER A 68 21.97 -6.44 35.89
C SER A 68 22.46 -5.46 34.84
N VAL A 69 23.14 -4.40 35.27
CA VAL A 69 23.75 -3.40 34.38
C VAL A 69 25.22 -3.34 34.72
N GLN A 70 26.08 -3.36 33.70
CA GLN A 70 27.53 -3.31 33.91
C GLN A 70 27.92 -2.07 34.73
N GLY A 71 28.68 -2.26 35.82
CA GLY A 71 29.11 -1.17 36.69
C GLY A 71 28.04 -0.62 37.65
N VAL A 72 26.88 -1.29 37.77
CA VAL A 72 25.83 -0.96 38.75
C VAL A 72 25.62 -2.15 39.69
N ASP A 73 25.60 -1.90 41.00
CA ASP A 73 25.26 -2.92 42.00
C ASP A 73 23.84 -3.47 41.80
N ASP A 74 23.50 -4.56 42.50
CA ASP A 74 22.18 -5.21 42.47
C ASP A 74 21.01 -4.22 42.34
N ILE A 75 20.29 -4.32 41.23
CA ILE A 75 19.10 -3.52 40.96
C ILE A 75 17.90 -4.19 41.65
N LYS A 76 17.12 -3.39 42.40
CA LYS A 76 15.93 -3.87 43.11
C LYS A 76 14.70 -3.26 42.47
N LEU A 77 13.63 -4.05 42.40
CA LEU A 77 12.31 -3.61 41.95
C LEU A 77 11.44 -3.25 43.16
N PRO A 78 10.67 -2.15 43.13
CA PRO A 78 10.71 -1.08 42.13
C PRO A 78 12.01 -0.25 42.16
N LEU A 79 12.40 0.29 41.00
CA LEU A 79 13.63 1.06 40.82
C LEU A 79 13.72 2.25 41.77
N LYS A 80 14.82 2.34 42.52
CA LYS A 80 15.10 3.46 43.43
C LYS A 80 15.91 4.55 42.73
N LYS A 81 15.72 5.80 43.16
CA LYS A 81 16.45 6.98 42.64
C LYS A 81 17.97 6.79 42.62
N ALA A 82 18.56 6.23 43.67
CA ALA A 82 20.01 6.01 43.75
C ALA A 82 20.51 5.02 42.69
N GLN A 83 19.73 3.98 42.38
CA GLN A 83 20.04 3.02 41.31
C GLN A 83 19.83 3.65 39.94
N ALA A 84 18.75 4.40 39.74
CA ALA A 84 18.50 5.11 38.48
C ALA A 84 19.65 6.05 38.09
N VAL A 85 20.20 6.82 39.03
CA VAL A 85 21.35 7.70 38.77
C VAL A 85 22.60 6.90 38.36
N LYS A 86 22.83 5.73 38.97
CA LYS A 86 23.95 4.85 38.58
C LYS A 86 23.76 4.27 37.17
N ILE A 87 22.53 3.86 36.82
CA ILE A 87 22.20 3.40 35.46
C ILE A 87 22.43 4.52 34.44
N ILE A 88 21.97 5.75 34.74
CA ILE A 88 22.20 6.93 33.88
C ILE A 88 23.68 7.17 33.63
N ALA A 89 24.54 6.98 34.66
CA ALA A 89 25.98 7.16 34.52
C ALA A 89 26.65 6.14 33.57
N GLN A 90 25.98 5.01 33.28
CA GLN A 90 26.43 3.99 32.32
C GLN A 90 25.73 4.12 30.95
N ALA A 91 24.70 4.96 30.87
CA ALA A 91 23.89 5.18 29.67
C ALA A 91 24.47 6.29 28.80
N ARG A 92 24.01 6.33 27.54
CA ARG A 92 24.22 7.50 26.65
C ARG A 92 22.92 8.24 26.44
N GLN A 93 23.00 9.51 26.04
CA GLN A 93 21.84 10.22 25.51
C GLN A 93 21.39 9.54 24.22
N ALA A 94 20.09 9.31 24.13
CA ALA A 94 19.51 8.58 23.02
C ALA A 94 19.46 9.47 21.77
N PRO A 95 20.07 9.05 20.65
CA PRO A 95 20.04 9.83 19.41
C PRO A 95 18.69 9.68 18.71
N PHE A 96 18.39 10.51 17.72
CA PHE A 96 17.27 10.32 16.80
C PHE A 96 17.77 10.39 15.35
N GLY A 97 17.05 9.71 14.45
CA GLY A 97 17.36 9.70 13.03
C GLY A 97 16.86 10.98 12.34
N LYS A 98 17.70 11.57 11.51
CA LYS A 98 17.36 12.70 10.63
C LYS A 98 17.87 12.38 9.21
N GLY A 99 17.00 11.81 8.38
CA GLY A 99 17.43 11.25 7.10
C GLY A 99 18.42 10.10 7.31
N SER A 100 19.60 10.18 6.70
CA SER A 100 20.70 9.23 6.90
C SER A 100 21.51 9.46 8.19
N ASP A 101 21.33 10.60 8.86
CA ASP A 101 22.17 11.01 9.98
C ASP A 101 21.56 10.61 11.33
N THR A 102 22.42 10.25 12.29
CA THR A 102 22.05 9.96 13.67
C THR A 102 22.54 11.10 14.56
N ILE A 103 21.63 11.93 15.08
CA ILE A 103 21.96 13.18 15.79
C ILE A 103 21.37 13.14 17.21
N VAL A 104 22.06 13.73 18.19
CA VAL A 104 21.52 13.95 19.54
C VAL A 104 20.98 15.37 19.64
N ASP A 105 19.65 15.51 19.73
CA ASP A 105 18.98 16.79 20.00
C ASP A 105 17.96 16.60 21.13
N THR A 106 18.28 17.18 22.29
CA THR A 106 17.45 17.07 23.50
C THR A 106 16.13 17.84 23.42
N SER A 107 15.94 18.69 22.41
CA SER A 107 14.65 19.34 22.13
C SER A 107 13.68 18.44 21.36
N VAL A 108 14.19 17.36 20.75
CA VAL A 108 13.41 16.34 20.03
C VAL A 108 13.31 15.05 20.85
N ARG A 109 14.43 14.57 21.39
CA ARG A 109 14.52 13.34 22.17
C ARG A 109 15.44 13.56 23.36
N ARG A 110 14.88 13.52 24.57
CA ARG A 110 15.62 13.58 25.83
C ARG A 110 15.38 12.30 26.58
N THR A 111 16.28 11.34 26.47
CA THR A 111 16.14 10.01 27.08
C THR A 111 17.53 9.39 27.23
N TRP A 112 17.72 8.58 28.27
CA TRP A 112 18.93 7.76 28.43
C TRP A 112 18.68 6.36 27.86
N GLU A 113 19.60 5.85 27.05
CA GLU A 113 19.51 4.49 26.49
C GLU A 113 20.74 3.65 26.81
N LEU A 114 20.51 2.34 26.97
CA LEU A 114 21.54 1.31 27.02
C LEU A 114 21.26 0.27 25.93
N ASP A 115 22.32 -0.12 25.24
CA ASP A 115 22.30 -1.19 24.24
C ASP A 115 22.25 -2.56 24.96
N PRO A 116 21.71 -3.63 24.31
CA PRO A 116 21.53 -4.95 24.92
C PRO A 116 22.80 -5.57 25.51
N GLU A 117 23.98 -5.22 25.01
CA GLU A 117 25.26 -5.73 25.50
C GLU A 117 25.67 -5.14 26.85
N GLN A 118 25.04 -4.03 27.28
CA GLN A 118 25.38 -3.31 28.52
C GLN A 118 24.60 -3.83 29.76
N PHE A 119 23.63 -4.72 29.56
CA PHE A 119 22.79 -5.25 30.63
C PHE A 119 22.37 -6.70 30.35
N THR A 120 21.99 -7.42 31.39
CA THR A 120 21.45 -8.78 31.25
C THR A 120 20.10 -8.86 31.92
N ILE A 121 19.14 -9.48 31.26
CA ILE A 121 17.87 -9.85 31.86
C ILE A 121 18.00 -11.31 32.32
N GLY A 122 17.75 -11.54 33.60
CA GLY A 122 17.77 -12.85 34.24
C GLY A 122 16.40 -13.24 34.78
N GLY A 123 16.31 -14.47 35.27
CA GLY A 123 15.06 -15.15 35.59
C GLY A 123 14.86 -16.29 34.59
N GLU A 124 14.64 -17.50 35.08
CA GLU A 124 14.38 -18.69 34.28
C GLU A 124 13.03 -18.57 33.56
N GLU A 125 12.07 -17.86 34.14
CA GLU A 125 10.72 -17.70 33.59
C GLU A 125 10.61 -16.59 32.53
N TRP A 126 11.53 -15.62 32.49
CA TRP A 126 11.41 -14.43 31.64
C TRP A 126 11.27 -14.76 30.15
N SER A 127 12.00 -15.77 29.67
CA SER A 127 11.96 -16.15 28.24
C SER A 127 10.60 -16.70 27.84
N ASN A 128 9.99 -17.53 28.68
CA ASN A 128 8.64 -18.06 28.45
C ASN A 128 7.59 -16.95 28.58
N TYR A 129 7.75 -16.08 29.58
CA TYR A 129 6.86 -14.94 29.78
C TYR A 129 6.86 -13.97 28.59
N LEU A 130 8.04 -13.69 28.00
CA LEU A 130 8.13 -12.88 26.79
C LEU A 130 7.42 -13.54 25.60
N GLN A 131 7.45 -14.87 25.52
CA GLN A 131 6.71 -15.62 24.49
C GLN A 131 5.19 -15.49 24.69
N GLU A 132 4.69 -15.55 25.93
CA GLU A 132 3.28 -15.30 26.26
C GLU A 132 2.87 -13.86 25.88
N LEU A 133 3.73 -12.87 26.12
CA LEU A 133 3.50 -11.49 25.66
C LEU A 133 3.46 -11.40 24.13
N CYS A 134 4.28 -12.15 23.41
CA CYS A 134 4.21 -12.22 21.95
C CYS A 134 2.89 -12.84 21.45
N GLU A 135 2.37 -13.86 22.14
CA GLU A 135 1.06 -14.45 21.84
C GLU A 135 -0.09 -13.47 22.11
N LEU A 136 -0.02 -12.74 23.22
CA LEU A 136 -0.95 -11.66 23.53
C LEU A 136 -0.92 -10.56 22.47
N VAL A 137 0.28 -10.13 22.05
CA VAL A 137 0.47 -9.17 20.95
C VAL A 137 -0.19 -9.68 19.67
N ALA A 138 0.06 -10.94 19.31
CA ALA A 138 -0.51 -11.54 18.12
C ALA A 138 -2.05 -11.54 18.18
N GLN A 139 -2.62 -11.92 19.31
CA GLN A 139 -4.07 -11.91 19.54
C GLN A 139 -4.66 -10.49 19.45
N LYS A 140 -4.10 -9.54 20.20
CA LYS A 140 -4.61 -8.17 20.32
C LYS A 140 -4.48 -7.38 19.02
N MET A 141 -3.40 -7.58 18.27
CA MET A 141 -3.15 -6.89 17.00
C MET A 141 -3.70 -7.66 15.78
N GLY A 142 -4.37 -8.79 15.98
CA GLY A 142 -5.01 -9.57 14.90
C GLY A 142 -4.02 -10.32 14.00
N ILE A 143 -2.82 -10.60 14.48
CA ILE A 143 -1.73 -11.22 13.73
C ILE A 143 -1.87 -12.74 13.84
N LYS A 144 -2.03 -13.39 12.69
CA LYS A 144 -2.25 -14.85 12.61
C LYS A 144 -0.94 -15.65 12.47
N THR A 145 0.21 -15.00 12.64
CA THR A 145 1.54 -15.64 12.55
C THR A 145 2.15 -15.66 13.94
N PRO A 146 3.03 -16.63 14.23
CA PRO A 146 3.90 -16.53 15.38
C PRO A 146 4.63 -15.17 15.36
N VAL A 147 4.56 -14.47 16.48
CA VAL A 147 5.30 -13.22 16.71
C VAL A 147 6.50 -13.55 17.58
N HIS A 148 7.62 -12.91 17.31
CA HIS A 148 8.79 -12.96 18.19
C HIS A 148 9.27 -11.54 18.51
N ALA A 149 9.79 -11.37 19.72
CA ALA A 149 10.31 -10.11 20.22
C ALA A 149 11.83 -10.16 20.33
N LYS A 150 12.52 -9.27 19.61
CA LYS A 150 13.97 -9.10 19.74
C LYS A 150 14.27 -7.88 20.59
N LEU A 151 14.99 -8.07 21.70
CA LEU A 151 15.41 -6.98 22.58
C LEU A 151 16.18 -5.94 21.77
N TYR A 152 15.73 -4.68 21.83
CA TYR A 152 16.36 -3.58 21.12
C TYR A 152 17.16 -2.70 22.07
N LYS A 153 16.55 -2.20 23.14
CA LYS A 153 17.23 -1.31 24.10
C LYS A 153 16.48 -1.18 25.41
N MET A 154 17.20 -0.72 26.44
CA MET A 154 16.62 -0.26 27.69
C MET A 154 16.61 1.27 27.70
N LEU A 155 15.48 1.87 28.07
CA LEU A 155 15.32 3.32 28.13
C LEU A 155 14.98 3.77 29.56
N LEU A 156 15.60 4.87 29.97
CA LEU A 156 15.34 5.50 31.26
C LEU A 156 15.04 7.00 31.06
N TYR A 157 13.83 7.37 31.44
CA TYR A 157 13.32 8.74 31.33
C TYR A 157 13.30 9.38 32.72
N GLU A 158 14.11 10.41 32.91
CA GLU A 158 14.09 11.25 34.13
C GLU A 158 13.14 12.44 33.98
N LYS A 159 13.03 13.29 35.01
CA LYS A 159 12.19 14.50 34.94
C LYS A 159 12.53 15.36 33.71
N GLY A 160 11.51 15.68 32.92
CA GLY A 160 11.60 16.47 31.68
C GLY A 160 12.03 15.66 30.45
N ALA A 161 12.37 14.38 30.59
CA ALA A 161 12.61 13.47 29.49
C ALA A 161 11.33 13.26 28.68
N MET A 162 11.45 13.23 27.35
CA MET A 162 10.35 13.15 26.38
C MET A 162 10.90 12.69 25.03
N PHE A 163 10.00 12.35 24.10
CA PHE A 163 10.35 12.10 22.70
C PHE A 163 9.20 12.56 21.81
N LYS A 164 9.46 13.53 20.94
CA LYS A 164 8.49 14.09 19.99
C LYS A 164 7.86 13.04 19.06
N ALA A 165 6.70 13.39 18.51
CA ALA A 165 5.93 12.56 17.60
C ALA A 165 6.77 12.02 16.42
N HIS A 166 6.79 10.71 16.23
CA HIS A 166 7.52 10.02 15.17
C HIS A 166 6.88 8.65 14.86
N THR A 167 7.36 7.96 13.83
CA THR A 167 7.08 6.53 13.58
C THR A 167 8.34 5.72 13.81
N ASP A 168 8.19 4.42 14.04
CA ASP A 168 9.31 3.52 14.16
C ASP A 168 9.86 3.13 12.78
N THR A 169 11.18 3.18 12.64
CA THR A 169 11.87 2.54 11.52
C THR A 169 12.06 1.05 11.79
N GLU A 170 11.85 0.23 10.77
CA GLU A 170 12.15 -1.20 10.77
C GLU A 170 13.66 -1.43 10.96
N LYS A 171 14.05 -2.29 11.92
CA LYS A 171 15.47 -2.52 12.32
C LYS A 171 15.93 -3.94 12.12
N ILE A 172 15.00 -4.86 11.90
CA ILE A 172 15.25 -6.28 11.65
C ILE A 172 14.35 -6.76 10.51
N PRO A 173 14.73 -7.83 9.79
CA PRO A 173 13.85 -8.45 8.82
C PRO A 173 12.51 -8.81 9.44
N ASP A 174 11.44 -8.63 8.66
CA ASP A 174 10.06 -8.97 9.05
C ASP A 174 9.54 -8.22 10.29
N MET A 175 10.19 -7.12 10.68
CA MET A 175 9.71 -6.24 11.74
C MET A 175 8.39 -5.59 11.31
N PHE A 176 7.39 -5.64 12.19
CA PHE A 176 6.10 -5.00 11.94
C PHE A 176 5.71 -4.00 13.03
N GLY A 177 6.36 -4.04 14.19
CA GLY A 177 5.94 -3.25 15.34
C GLY A 177 6.95 -3.21 16.48
N THR A 178 6.53 -2.56 17.55
CA THR A 178 7.32 -2.37 18.77
C THR A 178 6.53 -2.87 19.97
N LEU A 179 7.20 -3.57 20.88
CA LEU A 179 6.69 -3.88 22.21
C LEU A 179 7.52 -3.13 23.24
N VAL A 180 6.85 -2.39 24.12
CA VAL A 180 7.45 -1.71 25.26
C VAL A 180 6.96 -2.36 26.54
N VAL A 181 7.88 -2.85 27.36
CA VAL A 181 7.61 -3.35 28.70
C VAL A 181 8.09 -2.33 29.71
N SER A 182 7.16 -1.74 30.46
CA SER A 182 7.45 -0.83 31.56
C SER A 182 7.72 -1.60 32.85
N LEU A 183 8.96 -1.49 33.33
CA LEU A 183 9.41 -2.15 34.54
C LEU A 183 9.00 -1.36 35.80
N PRO A 184 8.89 -2.02 36.97
CA PRO A 184 8.54 -1.38 38.22
C PRO A 184 9.42 -0.18 38.57
N SER A 185 8.85 1.03 38.46
CA SER A 185 9.51 2.28 38.81
C SER A 185 8.50 3.39 39.07
N LYS A 186 8.61 4.10 40.20
CA LYS A 186 7.69 5.19 40.54
C LYS A 186 7.95 6.42 39.67
N HIS A 187 6.92 6.89 38.96
CA HIS A 187 6.97 8.09 38.14
C HIS A 187 5.59 8.75 37.97
N LYS A 188 5.57 9.96 37.40
CA LYS A 188 4.37 10.67 36.93
C LYS A 188 4.68 11.33 35.59
N GLY A 189 3.70 11.43 34.70
CA GLY A 189 3.94 11.83 33.31
C GLY A 189 4.65 10.72 32.52
N GLY A 190 5.11 11.02 31.31
CA GLY A 190 5.72 9.99 30.45
C GLY A 190 4.69 9.16 29.71
N GLU A 191 3.47 9.66 29.58
CA GLU A 191 2.39 9.06 28.81
C GLU A 191 2.84 8.90 27.35
N VAL A 192 2.53 7.76 26.72
CA VAL A 192 2.79 7.54 25.30
C VAL A 192 1.48 7.74 24.54
N VAL A 193 1.43 8.77 23.70
CA VAL A 193 0.29 9.04 22.82
C VAL A 193 0.54 8.29 21.51
N LEU A 194 -0.41 7.47 21.09
CA LEU A 194 -0.36 6.61 19.91
C LEU A 194 -1.50 7.01 18.98
N GLU A 195 -1.19 7.39 17.75
CA GLU A 195 -2.16 7.87 16.76
C GLU A 195 -2.04 7.07 15.45
N HIS A 196 -3.18 6.59 14.95
CA HIS A 196 -3.27 5.89 13.67
C HIS A 196 -4.65 6.10 13.04
N CYS A 197 -4.69 6.46 11.75
CA CYS A 197 -5.94 6.73 11.02
C CYS A 197 -6.93 7.70 11.70
N GLY A 198 -6.44 8.65 12.51
CA GLY A 198 -7.26 9.60 13.26
C GLY A 198 -7.85 9.07 14.56
N GLU A 199 -7.50 7.84 14.96
CA GLU A 199 -7.76 7.29 16.29
C GLU A 199 -6.55 7.52 17.20
N GLU A 200 -6.80 7.76 18.49
CA GLU A 200 -5.77 8.02 19.50
C GLU A 200 -5.93 7.07 20.71
N ILE A 201 -4.82 6.49 21.16
CA ILE A 201 -4.70 5.73 22.42
C ILE A 201 -3.61 6.37 23.28
N VAL A 202 -3.85 6.51 24.58
CA VAL A 202 -2.87 7.07 25.53
C VAL A 202 -2.46 6.00 26.53
N TYR A 203 -1.21 5.54 26.42
CA TYR A 203 -0.61 4.57 27.34
C TYR A 203 0.00 5.26 28.57
N GLU A 204 -0.58 5.01 29.74
CA GLU A 204 -0.18 5.61 31.01
C GLU A 204 0.54 4.62 31.94
N SER A 205 1.80 4.28 31.63
CA SER A 205 2.62 3.33 32.42
C SER A 205 2.75 3.65 33.91
N SER A 206 2.47 4.89 34.32
CA SER A 206 2.54 5.32 35.72
C SER A 206 1.41 4.82 36.61
N LYS A 207 0.33 4.26 36.02
CA LYS A 207 -0.86 3.77 36.74
C LYS A 207 -0.69 2.37 37.34
N SER A 208 0.26 1.59 36.85
CA SER A 208 0.47 0.19 37.22
C SER A 208 1.88 -0.03 37.80
N GLN A 209 2.11 -1.13 38.52
CA GLN A 209 3.48 -1.49 38.93
C GLN A 209 4.32 -1.89 37.72
N ALA A 210 3.76 -2.69 36.82
CA ALA A 210 4.34 -2.98 35.53
C ALA A 210 3.22 -3.00 34.48
N SER A 211 3.57 -2.73 33.24
CA SER A 211 2.64 -2.78 32.11
C SER A 211 3.41 -2.99 30.81
N CYS A 212 2.72 -3.41 29.77
CA CYS A 212 3.25 -3.37 28.42
C CYS A 212 2.35 -2.56 27.50
N ALA A 213 2.92 -2.08 26.40
CA ALA A 213 2.19 -1.56 25.26
C ALA A 213 2.86 -2.04 23.98
N ALA A 214 2.07 -2.28 22.93
CA ALA A 214 2.58 -2.64 21.61
C ALA A 214 1.81 -1.92 20.50
N TRP A 215 2.49 -1.64 19.39
CA TRP A 215 1.93 -0.92 18.24
C TRP A 215 2.65 -1.29 16.94
N TYR A 216 1.99 -1.08 15.80
CA TYR A 216 2.61 -1.23 14.48
C TYR A 216 3.63 -0.12 14.21
N SER A 217 4.69 -0.40 13.43
CA SER A 217 5.80 0.55 13.24
C SER A 217 5.41 1.89 12.61
N ASP A 218 4.33 1.90 11.81
CA ASP A 218 3.77 3.08 11.17
C ASP A 218 2.81 3.89 12.06
N VAL A 219 2.55 3.44 13.30
CA VAL A 219 1.80 4.23 14.28
C VAL A 219 2.62 5.44 14.71
N HIS A 220 2.02 6.63 14.58
CA HIS A 220 2.61 7.85 15.10
C HIS A 220 2.58 7.82 16.61
N HIS A 221 3.73 8.08 17.25
CA HIS A 221 3.78 8.08 18.70
C HIS A 221 4.69 9.16 19.28
N GLU A 222 4.25 9.72 20.41
CA GLU A 222 4.96 10.72 21.20
C GLU A 222 5.05 10.25 22.66
N VAL A 223 6.20 10.46 23.30
CA VAL A 223 6.34 10.30 24.75
C VAL A 223 6.30 11.68 25.40
N LEU A 224 5.22 11.96 26.14
CA LEU A 224 5.04 13.21 26.86
C LEU A 224 6.07 13.39 27.99
N PRO A 225 6.33 14.63 28.45
CA PRO A 225 7.34 14.87 29.48
C PRO A 225 7.07 14.15 30.81
N VAL A 226 8.07 13.44 31.32
CA VAL A 226 8.04 12.91 32.69
C VAL A 226 8.06 14.06 33.69
N LYS A 227 7.04 14.13 34.55
CA LYS A 227 6.84 15.20 35.54
C LYS A 227 7.64 14.95 36.82
N SER A 228 7.80 13.68 37.22
CA SER A 228 8.60 13.27 38.37
C SER A 228 8.96 11.78 38.33
N GLY A 229 10.02 11.39 39.05
CA GLY A 229 10.44 9.98 39.14
C GLY A 229 11.20 9.52 37.90
N TYR A 230 11.20 8.21 37.65
CA TYR A 230 11.88 7.60 36.50
C TYR A 230 10.95 6.63 35.79
N ARG A 231 10.68 6.84 34.50
CA ARG A 231 10.02 5.84 33.67
C ARG A 231 11.10 4.93 33.07
N TRP A 232 11.02 3.64 33.37
CA TRP A 232 12.04 2.66 33.03
C TRP A 232 11.43 1.55 32.20
N VAL A 233 11.92 1.37 30.97
CA VAL A 233 11.30 0.47 30.00
C VAL A 233 12.31 -0.35 29.23
N LEU A 234 11.89 -1.53 28.80
CA LEU A 234 12.55 -2.36 27.80
C LEU A 234 11.79 -2.23 26.49
N THR A 235 12.49 -2.01 25.39
CA THR A 235 11.92 -1.92 24.05
C THR A 235 12.36 -3.12 23.22
N TYR A 236 11.41 -3.77 22.57
CA TYR A 236 11.59 -4.91 21.70
C TYR A 236 11.08 -4.58 20.29
N ASN A 237 11.84 -5.00 19.26
CA ASN A 237 11.35 -5.04 17.90
C ASN A 237 10.50 -6.32 17.73
N LEU A 238 9.26 -6.18 17.30
CA LEU A 238 8.35 -7.30 17.02
C LEU A 238 8.48 -7.68 15.55
N ALA A 239 8.70 -8.96 15.29
CA ALA A 239 8.79 -9.49 13.94
C ALA A 239 7.94 -10.75 13.74
N ILE A 240 7.51 -10.95 12.49
CA ILE A 240 6.74 -12.12 12.09
C ILE A 240 7.70 -13.32 11.96
N GLY A 241 7.38 -14.44 12.60
CA GLY A 241 8.09 -15.71 12.44
C GLY A 241 7.73 -16.41 11.12
N GLN A 242 8.47 -17.47 10.78
CA GLN A 242 8.15 -18.26 9.57
C GLN A 242 6.70 -18.80 9.65
N PRO A 243 5.94 -18.71 8.56
CA PRO A 243 4.56 -19.15 8.55
C PRO A 243 4.50 -20.67 8.76
N SER A 244 3.93 -21.11 9.88
CA SER A 244 3.36 -22.45 9.98
C SER A 244 2.20 -22.53 8.98
N SER A 245 2.06 -23.65 8.24
CA SER A 245 1.00 -23.88 7.26
C SER A 245 -0.37 -23.37 7.75
N ARG A 246 -0.84 -22.25 7.20
CA ARG A 246 -2.04 -21.56 7.70
C ARG A 246 -3.29 -22.08 7.01
N SER A 247 -4.35 -22.32 7.79
CA SER A 247 -5.72 -22.16 7.34
C SER A 247 -6.07 -20.68 7.39
N PHE A 248 -6.41 -20.08 6.25
CA PHE A 248 -6.99 -18.74 6.22
C PHE A 248 -8.42 -18.81 6.77
N ASP A 249 -8.85 -17.80 7.54
CA ASP A 249 -10.27 -17.70 7.90
C ASP A 249 -11.07 -17.55 6.61
N THR A 250 -11.99 -18.47 6.38
CA THR A 250 -12.92 -18.41 5.27
C THR A 250 -14.04 -17.45 5.65
N PHE A 251 -14.23 -16.41 4.85
CA PHE A 251 -15.37 -15.51 5.02
C PHE A 251 -16.65 -16.23 4.61
N SER A 252 -17.77 -15.91 5.26
CA SER A 252 -19.05 -16.45 4.83
C SER A 252 -19.48 -15.85 3.49
N GLU A 253 -20.26 -16.60 2.72
CA GLU A 253 -20.82 -16.12 1.44
C GLU A 253 -21.64 -14.81 1.63
N THR A 254 -22.27 -14.64 2.79
CA THR A 254 -23.06 -13.43 3.09
C THR A 254 -22.16 -12.20 3.30
N GLU A 255 -20.97 -12.36 3.86
CA GLU A 255 -19.98 -11.28 4.00
C GLU A 255 -19.37 -10.91 2.64
N LEU A 256 -19.14 -11.89 1.76
CA LEU A 256 -18.51 -11.67 0.46
C LEU A 256 -19.48 -11.14 -0.62
N ARG A 257 -20.77 -11.45 -0.51
CA ARG A 257 -21.80 -11.11 -1.51
C ARG A 257 -21.77 -9.65 -1.98
N PRO A 258 -21.69 -8.62 -1.10
CA PRO A 258 -21.66 -7.23 -1.54
C PRO A 258 -20.48 -6.90 -2.47
N LEU A 259 -19.30 -7.48 -2.21
CA LEU A 259 -18.13 -7.31 -3.08
C LEU A 259 -18.37 -7.97 -4.45
N SER A 260 -18.79 -9.23 -4.44
CA SER A 260 -18.99 -10.01 -5.67
C SER A 260 -20.08 -9.39 -6.55
N GLU A 261 -21.20 -8.93 -5.99
CA GLU A 261 -22.29 -8.27 -6.74
C GLU A 261 -21.84 -6.94 -7.35
N CYS A 262 -21.10 -6.13 -6.58
CA CYS A 262 -20.57 -4.84 -7.04
C CYS A 262 -19.61 -5.02 -8.23
N VAL A 263 -18.64 -5.94 -8.09
CA VAL A 263 -17.68 -6.24 -9.17
C VAL A 263 -18.35 -6.91 -10.36
N LYS A 264 -19.36 -7.77 -10.14
CA LYS A 264 -20.14 -8.37 -11.24
C LYS A 264 -20.86 -7.30 -12.08
N GLY A 265 -21.49 -6.33 -11.43
CA GLY A 265 -22.14 -5.21 -12.12
C GLY A 265 -21.16 -4.34 -12.90
N TRP A 266 -19.96 -4.13 -12.36
CA TRP A 266 -18.89 -3.39 -13.02
C TRP A 266 -18.34 -4.10 -14.26
N LEU A 267 -18.15 -5.42 -14.18
CA LEU A 267 -17.66 -6.25 -15.29
C LEU A 267 -18.70 -6.47 -16.39
N ALA A 268 -20.00 -6.31 -16.09
CA ALA A 268 -21.06 -6.36 -17.09
C ALA A 268 -21.05 -5.14 -18.04
N GLN A 269 -20.31 -4.07 -17.69
CA GLN A 269 -20.12 -2.93 -18.57
C GLN A 269 -19.06 -3.24 -19.63
N GLU A 270 -19.37 -2.88 -20.88
CA GLU A 270 -18.41 -2.89 -21.99
C GLU A 270 -17.18 -2.02 -21.64
N GLN A 271 -15.99 -2.49 -22.01
CA GLN A 271 -14.72 -1.83 -21.67
C GLN A 271 -14.71 -0.34 -22.06
N LYS A 272 -15.21 -0.01 -23.25
CA LYS A 272 -15.25 1.36 -23.79
C LYS A 272 -16.21 2.30 -23.04
N ASP A 273 -17.24 1.75 -22.40
CA ASP A 273 -18.29 2.51 -21.71
C ASP A 273 -18.01 2.61 -20.20
N ARG A 274 -17.04 1.82 -19.71
CA ARG A 274 -16.63 1.77 -18.31
C ARG A 274 -15.87 3.04 -17.92
N LYS A 275 -16.50 3.88 -17.11
CA LYS A 275 -15.91 5.14 -16.60
C LYS A 275 -14.64 4.96 -15.75
N THR A 276 -14.51 3.78 -15.15
CA THR A 276 -13.43 3.44 -14.22
C THR A 276 -12.81 2.11 -14.68
N PRO A 277 -11.76 2.13 -15.51
CA PRO A 277 -11.15 0.92 -16.08
C PRO A 277 -10.39 0.06 -15.04
N TYR A 278 -10.07 0.64 -13.89
CA TYR A 278 -9.47 -0.04 -12.73
C TYR A 278 -9.87 0.72 -11.45
N ALA A 279 -9.81 0.04 -10.31
CA ALA A 279 -10.18 0.61 -9.01
C ALA A 279 -9.00 0.54 -8.03
N CYS A 280 -8.66 1.68 -7.42
CA CYS A 280 -7.61 1.80 -6.40
C CYS A 280 -8.25 1.95 -5.01
N HIS A 281 -8.11 0.92 -4.18
CA HIS A 281 -8.46 0.96 -2.76
C HIS A 281 -7.23 1.28 -1.92
N VAL A 282 -7.17 2.48 -1.35
CA VAL A 282 -6.08 2.87 -0.45
C VAL A 282 -6.09 2.03 0.83
N LEU A 283 -4.90 1.65 1.25
CA LEU A 283 -4.63 0.88 2.46
C LEU A 283 -4.55 1.81 3.68
N ASP A 284 -4.88 1.28 4.86
CA ASP A 284 -4.90 2.04 6.12
C ASP A 284 -3.48 2.23 6.67
N HIS A 285 -2.62 1.21 6.54
CA HIS A 285 -1.24 1.26 7.02
C HIS A 285 -0.26 1.86 6.00
N GLU A 286 0.91 2.29 6.51
CA GLU A 286 2.00 2.77 5.68
C GLU A 286 2.94 1.62 5.25
N TYR A 287 3.33 1.67 3.97
CA TYR A 287 4.18 0.70 3.30
C TYR A 287 5.27 1.40 2.49
N THR A 288 6.39 0.73 2.28
CA THR A 288 7.49 1.22 1.46
C THR A 288 7.51 0.56 0.09
N GLN A 289 8.21 1.17 -0.88
CA GLN A 289 8.35 0.61 -2.22
C GLN A 289 9.01 -0.76 -2.18
N ALA A 290 9.96 -0.99 -1.26
CA ALA A 290 10.68 -2.25 -1.14
C ALA A 290 9.85 -3.36 -0.50
N ASN A 291 8.94 -3.02 0.42
CA ASN A 291 8.30 -4.00 1.28
C ASN A 291 6.82 -4.26 0.97
N ILE A 292 6.16 -3.53 0.07
CA ILE A 292 4.73 -3.77 -0.21
C ILE A 292 4.50 -5.11 -0.94
N SER A 293 3.84 -6.06 -0.27
CA SER A 293 3.49 -7.39 -0.79
C SER A 293 2.34 -7.98 0.05
N GLN A 294 1.69 -9.07 -0.41
CA GLN A 294 0.64 -9.71 0.37
C GLN A 294 1.13 -10.18 1.75
N LYS A 295 2.42 -10.55 1.86
CA LYS A 295 3.00 -11.08 3.10
C LYS A 295 3.25 -10.00 4.16
N SER A 296 3.42 -8.75 3.73
CA SER A 296 3.78 -7.62 4.60
C SER A 296 2.59 -6.74 4.97
N LEU A 297 1.40 -7.00 4.41
CA LEU A 297 0.19 -6.28 4.79
C LEU A 297 -0.09 -6.43 6.30
N LYS A 298 -0.57 -5.34 6.89
CA LYS A 298 -0.80 -5.20 8.34
C LYS A 298 -2.31 -5.09 8.62
N GLY A 299 -2.73 -5.66 9.76
CA GLY A 299 -4.07 -5.49 10.31
C GLY A 299 -5.22 -5.60 9.31
N ALA A 300 -5.98 -4.51 9.18
CA ALA A 300 -7.16 -4.41 8.33
C ALA A 300 -6.88 -4.66 6.84
N ASP A 301 -5.71 -4.26 6.35
CA ASP A 301 -5.34 -4.36 4.94
C ASP A 301 -5.23 -5.82 4.51
N THR A 302 -4.64 -6.66 5.35
CA THR A 302 -4.57 -8.12 5.13
C THR A 302 -5.95 -8.74 5.06
N THR A 303 -6.84 -8.36 5.98
CA THR A 303 -8.21 -8.87 6.04
C THR A 303 -9.00 -8.49 4.79
N ARG A 304 -8.90 -7.23 4.35
CA ARG A 304 -9.59 -6.72 3.16
C ARG A 304 -9.05 -7.33 1.87
N LEU A 305 -7.73 -7.50 1.74
CA LEU A 305 -7.15 -8.20 0.58
C LEU A 305 -7.64 -9.65 0.51
N MET A 306 -7.64 -10.37 1.64
CA MET A 306 -8.14 -11.75 1.68
C MET A 306 -9.62 -11.84 1.32
N ALA A 307 -10.44 -10.91 1.80
CA ALA A 307 -11.85 -10.83 1.44
C ALA A 307 -12.05 -10.58 -0.06
N LEU A 308 -11.27 -9.68 -0.67
CA LEU A 308 -11.27 -9.46 -2.11
C LEU A 308 -10.84 -10.71 -2.89
N GLN A 309 -9.78 -11.41 -2.44
CA GLN A 309 -9.33 -12.66 -3.06
C GLN A 309 -10.40 -13.74 -3.04
N GLN A 310 -11.09 -13.94 -1.91
CA GLN A 310 -12.16 -14.93 -1.81
C GLN A 310 -13.43 -14.50 -2.57
N ALA A 311 -13.84 -13.23 -2.48
CA ALA A 311 -15.04 -12.73 -3.15
C ALA A 311 -14.94 -12.74 -4.68
N LEU A 312 -13.73 -12.54 -5.21
CA LEU A 312 -13.47 -12.38 -6.64
C LEU A 312 -12.81 -13.62 -7.24
N GLU A 313 -12.78 -14.74 -6.51
CA GLU A 313 -12.31 -16.02 -7.04
C GLU A 313 -13.14 -16.42 -8.28
N GLY A 314 -12.45 -16.69 -9.38
CA GLY A 314 -13.08 -17.02 -10.67
C GLY A 314 -13.60 -15.82 -11.48
N PHE A 315 -13.51 -14.59 -10.97
CA PHE A 315 -13.85 -13.40 -11.75
C PHE A 315 -12.69 -13.02 -12.70
N PRO A 316 -12.98 -12.43 -13.88
CA PRO A 316 -11.96 -11.98 -14.83
C PRO A 316 -11.30 -10.67 -14.37
N VAL A 317 -10.66 -10.70 -13.20
CA VAL A 317 -9.94 -9.59 -12.59
C VAL A 317 -8.53 -10.01 -12.19
N THR A 318 -7.63 -9.03 -12.16
CA THR A 318 -6.29 -9.14 -11.61
C THR A 318 -6.14 -8.12 -10.50
N MET A 319 -5.48 -8.50 -9.42
CA MET A 319 -5.17 -7.61 -8.31
C MET A 319 -3.67 -7.39 -8.20
N TYR A 320 -3.30 -6.15 -7.93
CA TYR A 320 -1.93 -5.72 -7.68
C TYR A 320 -1.86 -4.94 -6.38
N LEU A 321 -0.65 -4.79 -5.86
CA LEU A 321 -0.34 -3.87 -4.78
C LEU A 321 0.52 -2.75 -5.33
N ALA A 322 0.26 -1.52 -4.92
CA ALA A 322 1.01 -0.36 -5.40
C ALA A 322 1.26 0.67 -4.31
N LEU A 323 2.27 1.50 -4.52
CA LEU A 323 2.34 2.79 -3.85
C LEU A 323 1.71 3.85 -4.76
N LEU A 324 0.59 4.39 -4.32
CA LEU A 324 -0.07 5.51 -4.93
C LEU A 324 0.57 6.80 -4.41
N GLU A 325 1.05 7.63 -5.33
CA GLU A 325 1.62 8.95 -5.06
C GLU A 325 0.72 10.01 -5.69
N ARG A 326 0.44 11.06 -4.94
CA ARG A 326 -0.15 12.31 -5.43
C ARG A 326 0.88 13.41 -5.29
N GLU A 327 1.24 14.00 -6.41
CA GLU A 327 2.10 15.17 -6.49
C GLU A 327 1.21 16.39 -6.68
N GLU A 328 1.35 17.39 -5.81
CA GLU A 328 0.69 18.68 -5.91
C GLU A 328 1.75 19.77 -6.01
N ILE A 329 1.69 20.59 -7.06
CA ILE A 329 2.53 21.76 -7.24
C ILE A 329 1.65 22.99 -7.07
N GLY A 330 2.11 23.95 -6.28
CA GLY A 330 1.35 25.16 -6.08
C GLY A 330 2.07 26.22 -5.29
N MET A 331 1.33 27.27 -4.95
CA MET A 331 1.86 28.43 -4.25
C MET A 331 1.73 28.27 -2.74
N VAL A 332 2.77 28.67 -2.02
CA VAL A 332 2.89 28.50 -0.57
C VAL A 332 2.20 29.63 0.18
N ASP A 333 1.42 29.30 1.22
CA ASP A 333 0.80 30.33 2.07
C ASP A 333 1.86 30.98 3.00
N PHE A 334 2.04 32.29 2.88
CA PHE A 334 2.98 33.06 3.69
C PHE A 334 2.32 33.78 4.88
N THR A 335 1.03 33.56 5.14
CA THR A 335 0.26 34.34 6.12
C THR A 335 0.45 33.90 7.58
N GLU A 336 1.22 32.86 7.85
CA GLU A 336 1.46 32.38 9.22
C GLU A 336 2.41 33.31 10.01
N PRO A 337 2.14 33.59 11.31
CA PRO A 337 2.91 34.55 12.12
C PRO A 337 4.42 34.28 12.19
N GLU A 338 4.81 33.02 12.07
CA GLU A 338 6.20 32.54 12.15
C GLU A 338 7.03 32.97 10.92
N MET A 339 6.37 33.27 9.79
CA MET A 339 6.99 33.74 8.54
C MET A 339 7.25 35.26 8.52
N GLN A 340 6.48 36.05 9.27
CA GLN A 340 6.70 37.51 9.37
C GLN A 340 8.07 37.86 9.98
N ALA A 341 8.64 36.98 10.81
CA ALA A 341 9.97 37.16 11.38
C ALA A 341 11.10 37.15 10.33
N PHE A 342 10.89 36.50 9.18
CA PHE A 342 11.92 36.33 8.14
C PHE A 342 11.93 37.44 7.08
N TYR A 343 10.80 38.13 6.87
CA TYR A 343 10.67 39.24 5.92
C TYR A 343 11.43 40.53 6.34
N HIS A 344 11.97 40.59 7.56
CA HIS A 344 12.71 41.75 8.06
C HIS A 344 14.21 41.75 7.77
N LEU A 345 14.74 40.78 7.01
CA LEU A 345 16.16 40.78 6.63
C LEU A 345 16.45 41.77 5.49
N PRO A 346 17.41 42.70 5.64
CA PRO A 346 17.71 43.71 4.62
C PRO A 346 18.19 43.10 3.29
N PHE A 347 17.73 43.70 2.19
CA PHE A 347 18.02 43.36 0.78
C PHE A 347 19.51 43.17 0.44
N THR A 348 20.42 43.69 1.27
CA THR A 348 21.87 43.64 1.05
C THR A 348 22.52 42.28 1.33
N LEU A 349 21.82 41.34 2.00
CA LEU A 349 22.31 39.97 2.22
C LEU A 349 21.84 38.94 1.18
N SER A 350 20.91 39.31 0.28
CA SER A 350 20.32 38.38 -0.71
C SER A 350 21.31 37.85 -1.76
N ARG A 351 22.50 38.46 -1.89
CA ARG A 351 23.51 38.09 -2.90
C ARG A 351 24.53 37.04 -2.46
N THR A 352 24.42 36.49 -1.24
CA THR A 352 25.34 35.48 -0.69
C THR A 352 24.59 34.21 -0.25
N LEU A 353 23.72 33.69 -1.12
CA LEU A 353 22.75 32.63 -0.81
C LEU A 353 23.31 31.19 -0.80
N ASP A 354 24.62 31.00 -0.57
CA ASP A 354 25.21 29.65 -0.43
C ASP A 354 25.44 29.23 1.03
N THR A 355 25.13 30.08 2.03
CA THR A 355 25.60 29.88 3.42
C THR A 355 24.54 29.93 4.53
N TYR A 356 23.25 30.08 4.20
CA TYR A 356 22.19 30.02 5.22
C TYR A 356 21.55 28.63 5.31
N PRO A 357 21.32 28.09 6.52
CA PRO A 357 20.52 26.88 6.69
C PRO A 357 19.12 27.14 6.14
N ASP A 358 18.57 26.14 5.43
CA ASP A 358 17.20 26.11 4.91
C ASP A 358 16.23 26.86 5.86
N PRO A 359 15.67 28.01 5.46
CA PRO A 359 14.80 28.81 6.33
C PRO A 359 13.47 28.10 6.66
N PHE A 360 13.17 26.99 5.98
CA PHE A 360 11.99 26.14 6.20
C PHE A 360 12.30 24.89 7.03
N LYS A 361 13.49 24.80 7.64
CA LYS A 361 13.96 23.63 8.37
C LYS A 361 13.06 23.30 9.57
N GLY A 362 12.10 22.41 9.34
CA GLY A 362 11.12 21.93 10.32
C GLY A 362 9.75 22.63 10.27
N TYR A 363 9.54 23.61 9.39
CA TYR A 363 8.27 24.29 9.18
C TYR A 363 7.83 24.16 7.73
N HIS A 364 6.67 23.55 7.52
CA HIS A 364 6.22 23.06 6.23
C HIS A 364 4.86 23.67 5.87
N PRO A 365 4.82 24.92 5.36
CA PRO A 365 3.57 25.59 5.03
C PRO A 365 2.72 24.78 4.03
N SER A 366 1.41 24.88 4.15
CA SER A 366 0.45 24.31 3.20
C SER A 366 0.45 25.09 1.89
N LEU A 367 0.05 24.44 0.81
CA LEU A 367 -0.26 25.15 -0.44
C LEU A 367 -1.56 25.93 -0.23
N TYR A 368 -1.57 27.24 -0.48
CA TYR A 368 -2.83 28.01 -0.48
C TYR A 368 -3.61 27.79 -1.78
N SER A 369 -2.89 27.51 -2.88
CA SER A 369 -3.47 27.12 -4.16
C SER A 369 -2.64 25.99 -4.75
N VAL A 370 -3.33 24.98 -5.29
CA VAL A 370 -2.73 23.91 -6.09
C VAL A 370 -2.92 24.29 -7.54
N ASP A 371 -1.82 24.45 -8.26
CA ASP A 371 -1.80 24.81 -9.68
C ASP A 371 -1.84 23.56 -10.54
N GLU A 372 -1.10 22.52 -10.14
CA GLU A 372 -1.04 21.23 -10.82
C GLU A 372 -1.14 20.08 -9.82
N ALA A 373 -1.86 19.01 -10.19
CA ALA A 373 -1.95 17.79 -9.40
C ALA A 373 -1.89 16.56 -10.30
N VAL A 374 -1.00 15.63 -9.97
CA VAL A 374 -0.79 14.38 -10.73
C VAL A 374 -0.84 13.20 -9.77
N CYS A 375 -1.61 12.17 -10.14
CA CYS A 375 -1.61 10.90 -9.42
C CYS A 375 -0.87 9.85 -10.23
N ARG A 376 -0.03 9.06 -9.56
CA ARG A 376 0.71 7.95 -10.17
C ARG A 376 0.81 6.74 -9.25
N LEU A 377 0.88 5.56 -9.84
CA LEU A 377 1.39 4.37 -9.16
C LEU A 377 2.91 4.43 -9.28
N LYS A 378 3.55 4.93 -8.22
CA LYS A 378 5.00 5.07 -8.14
C LYS A 378 5.70 3.73 -8.36
N THR A 379 5.14 2.69 -7.74
CA THR A 379 5.49 1.30 -8.01
C THR A 379 4.22 0.47 -8.06
N LEU A 380 4.17 -0.50 -8.96
CA LEU A 380 3.13 -1.53 -9.08
C LEU A 380 3.81 -2.89 -8.93
N ARG A 381 3.31 -3.70 -8.01
CA ARG A 381 3.79 -5.04 -7.71
C ARG A 381 2.66 -6.06 -7.82
N ASP A 382 3.00 -7.28 -8.16
CA ASP A 382 2.07 -8.39 -7.99
C ASP A 382 1.87 -8.70 -6.49
N LEU A 383 1.02 -9.68 -6.19
CA LEU A 383 0.71 -10.02 -4.79
C LEU A 383 1.90 -10.68 -4.08
N GLN A 384 2.85 -11.27 -4.83
CA GLN A 384 4.07 -11.87 -4.30
C GLN A 384 5.12 -10.81 -3.95
N GLY A 385 5.00 -9.62 -4.52
CA GLY A 385 5.90 -8.49 -4.34
C GLY A 385 6.87 -8.28 -5.50
N ASP A 386 6.72 -9.00 -6.62
CA ASP A 386 7.56 -8.78 -7.80
C ASP A 386 7.15 -7.50 -8.53
N VAL A 387 8.13 -6.75 -9.03
CA VAL A 387 7.89 -5.47 -9.72
C VAL A 387 7.24 -5.72 -11.08
N VAL A 388 6.10 -5.06 -11.31
CA VAL A 388 5.33 -5.11 -12.57
C VAL A 388 5.64 -3.89 -13.43
N ALA A 389 5.57 -2.70 -12.82
CA ALA A 389 5.77 -1.41 -13.47
C ALA A 389 6.11 -0.35 -12.42
N ASP A 390 6.77 0.73 -12.84
CA ASP A 390 6.95 1.94 -12.04
C ASP A 390 6.42 3.15 -12.84
N GLU A 391 6.09 4.23 -12.13
CA GLU A 391 5.70 5.52 -12.72
C GLU A 391 4.50 5.46 -13.70
N LEU A 392 3.44 4.74 -13.32
CA LEU A 392 2.19 4.70 -14.10
C LEU A 392 1.26 5.84 -13.71
N ILE A 393 0.89 6.70 -14.65
CA ILE A 393 -0.09 7.77 -14.44
C ILE A 393 -1.48 7.16 -14.24
N VAL A 394 -2.18 7.60 -13.20
CA VAL A 394 -3.54 7.17 -12.92
C VAL A 394 -4.47 8.36 -12.76
N THR A 395 -5.74 8.14 -13.14
CA THR A 395 -6.77 9.16 -12.98
C THR A 395 -7.33 9.13 -11.56
N GLU A 396 -7.53 10.30 -10.95
CA GLU A 396 -8.12 10.42 -9.61
C GLU A 396 -9.51 9.75 -9.53
N ASN A 397 -10.25 9.69 -10.65
CA ASN A 397 -11.54 9.01 -10.71
C ASN A 397 -11.46 7.50 -10.45
N CYS A 398 -10.28 6.88 -10.59
CA CYS A 398 -10.07 5.47 -10.28
C CYS A 398 -9.74 5.22 -8.80
N ILE A 399 -9.48 6.26 -8.01
CA ILE A 399 -9.28 6.16 -6.57
C ILE A 399 -10.67 6.08 -5.92
N LEU A 400 -10.92 5.01 -5.15
CA LEU A 400 -12.21 4.76 -4.55
C LEU A 400 -12.55 5.77 -3.44
N ASP A 401 -11.56 6.10 -2.61
CA ASP A 401 -11.72 7.03 -1.50
C ASP A 401 -11.33 8.46 -1.91
N PRO A 402 -12.30 9.39 -2.05
CA PRO A 402 -12.01 10.78 -2.41
C PRO A 402 -11.25 11.55 -1.31
N SER A 403 -11.14 10.98 -0.12
CA SER A 403 -10.40 11.54 1.01
C SER A 403 -9.02 10.91 1.24
N ALA A 404 -8.59 10.02 0.32
CA ALA A 404 -7.35 9.25 0.40
C ALA A 404 -6.11 10.04 0.86
N PHE A 405 -6.02 11.33 0.51
CA PHE A 405 -4.85 12.17 0.77
C PHE A 405 -5.03 13.21 1.89
N LYS A 406 -6.20 13.34 2.51
CA LYS A 406 -6.50 14.47 3.42
C LYS A 406 -5.72 14.46 4.75
N SER A 407 -5.33 13.30 5.25
CA SER A 407 -4.62 13.12 6.53
C SER A 407 -3.19 12.61 6.35
N VAL A 408 -2.65 12.71 5.14
CA VAL A 408 -1.33 12.18 4.78
C VAL A 408 -0.29 13.28 4.98
N LYS A 409 0.81 12.97 5.68
CA LYS A 409 1.95 13.88 5.72
C LYS A 409 2.62 13.88 4.34
N SER A 410 2.84 15.07 3.79
CA SER A 410 3.56 15.21 2.52
C SER A 410 5.07 15.30 2.74
N GLU A 411 5.83 14.67 1.84
CA GLU A 411 7.20 15.09 1.54
C GLU A 411 7.13 16.39 0.72
N LYS A 412 8.11 17.29 0.88
CA LYS A 412 8.05 18.62 0.25
C LYS A 412 9.39 19.08 -0.29
N GLU A 413 9.35 19.80 -1.41
CA GLU A 413 10.46 20.52 -2.02
C GLU A 413 10.01 21.93 -2.39
N TYR A 414 10.91 22.91 -2.30
CA TYR A 414 10.62 24.32 -2.53
C TYR A 414 11.47 24.87 -3.67
N GLU A 415 10.83 25.57 -4.61
CA GLU A 415 11.52 26.31 -5.65
C GLU A 415 11.33 27.82 -5.45
N PHE A 416 12.43 28.56 -5.36
CA PHE A 416 12.43 30.01 -5.19
C PHE A 416 12.59 30.70 -6.55
N SER A 417 11.47 31.15 -7.12
CA SER A 417 11.47 31.87 -8.39
C SER A 417 11.56 33.40 -8.20
N GLY A 418 12.55 33.89 -7.45
CA GLY A 418 12.82 35.33 -7.30
C GLY A 418 11.56 36.18 -7.08
N ASN A 419 11.28 37.15 -7.96
CA ASN A 419 10.20 38.13 -7.81
C ASN A 419 8.77 37.58 -8.02
N SER A 420 8.60 36.28 -8.29
CA SER A 420 7.31 35.68 -8.68
C SER A 420 6.62 34.86 -7.58
N GLY A 421 7.22 34.80 -6.37
CA GLY A 421 6.73 33.97 -5.26
C GLY A 421 7.43 32.60 -5.17
N THR A 422 7.21 31.89 -4.07
CA THR A 422 7.72 30.52 -3.86
C THR A 422 6.65 29.52 -4.20
N THR A 423 6.99 28.59 -5.09
CA THR A 423 6.21 27.37 -5.33
C THR A 423 6.76 26.23 -4.49
N ALA A 424 5.89 25.33 -4.08
CA ALA A 424 6.30 24.08 -3.45
C ALA A 424 5.66 22.90 -4.15
N THR A 425 6.39 21.81 -4.18
CA THR A 425 5.89 20.51 -4.60
C THR A 425 5.68 19.67 -3.35
N HIS A 426 4.46 19.15 -3.18
CA HIS A 426 4.08 18.26 -2.10
C HIS A 426 3.79 16.87 -2.67
N TRP A 427 4.41 15.84 -2.08
CA TRP A 427 4.13 14.44 -2.43
C TRP A 427 3.46 13.72 -1.27
N TYR A 428 2.30 13.12 -1.54
CA TYR A 428 1.55 12.30 -0.59
C TYR A 428 1.58 10.86 -1.07
N ARG A 429 1.88 9.90 -0.18
CA ARG A 429 2.00 8.48 -0.54
C ARG A 429 1.11 7.59 0.33
N ARG A 430 0.47 6.61 -0.31
CA ARG A 430 -0.33 5.57 0.34
C ARG A 430 -0.14 4.23 -0.36
N GLY A 431 -0.16 3.14 0.40
CA GLY A 431 -0.36 1.81 -0.19
C GLY A 431 -1.75 1.72 -0.81
N THR A 432 -1.90 0.97 -1.89
CA THR A 432 -3.21 0.71 -2.50
C THR A 432 -3.28 -0.71 -3.06
N ILE A 433 -4.46 -1.32 -2.98
CA ILE A 433 -4.83 -2.47 -3.80
C ILE A 433 -5.37 -1.92 -5.12
N VAL A 434 -4.87 -2.42 -6.24
CA VAL A 434 -5.36 -2.06 -7.58
C VAL A 434 -6.10 -3.26 -8.15
N ILE A 435 -7.41 -3.11 -8.38
CA ILE A 435 -8.28 -4.14 -8.96
C ILE A 435 -8.52 -3.77 -10.42
N VAL A 436 -8.19 -4.69 -11.33
CA VAL A 436 -8.20 -4.43 -12.78
C VAL A 436 -8.93 -5.56 -13.50
N PRO A 437 -9.99 -5.30 -14.29
CA PRO A 437 -10.58 -6.28 -15.18
C PRO A 437 -9.54 -6.75 -16.20
N HIS A 438 -9.56 -8.03 -16.57
CA HIS A 438 -8.59 -8.62 -17.50
C HIS A 438 -8.47 -7.85 -18.83
N ASP A 439 -9.60 -7.36 -19.35
CA ASP A 439 -9.66 -6.56 -20.59
C ASP A 439 -8.90 -5.21 -20.48
N SER A 440 -8.67 -4.71 -19.26
CA SER A 440 -8.15 -3.37 -18.98
C SER A 440 -6.71 -3.37 -18.47
N VAL A 441 -6.11 -4.54 -18.22
CA VAL A 441 -4.73 -4.67 -17.71
C VAL A 441 -3.72 -4.05 -18.67
N ALA A 442 -3.81 -4.35 -19.96
CA ALA A 442 -2.91 -3.76 -20.96
C ALA A 442 -3.03 -2.23 -21.00
N GLY A 443 -4.25 -1.70 -20.84
CA GLY A 443 -4.52 -0.27 -20.79
C GLY A 443 -3.86 0.42 -19.60
N LEU A 444 -3.93 -0.18 -18.40
CA LEU A 444 -3.26 0.31 -17.20
C LEU A 444 -1.73 0.30 -17.37
N LEU A 445 -1.16 -0.83 -17.79
CA LEU A 445 0.29 -0.99 -17.93
C LEU A 445 0.90 -0.11 -19.03
N SER A 446 0.07 0.47 -19.90
CA SER A 446 0.48 1.40 -20.95
C SER A 446 0.46 2.87 -20.53
N GLN A 447 -0.05 3.21 -19.34
CA GLN A 447 -0.14 4.60 -18.82
C GLN A 447 1.21 5.11 -18.30
N LEU A 448 2.27 4.93 -19.07
CA LEU A 448 3.59 5.44 -18.73
C LEU A 448 3.63 6.97 -18.80
N ASP A 449 4.26 7.60 -17.80
CA ASP A 449 4.50 9.05 -17.82
C ASP A 449 5.37 9.44 -19.02
N ASN A 450 4.84 10.31 -19.89
CA ASN A 450 5.54 10.79 -21.08
C ASN A 450 6.64 11.81 -20.75
N HIS A 451 6.66 12.37 -19.54
CA HIS A 451 7.68 13.31 -19.08
C HIS A 451 8.93 12.62 -18.52
N CYS A 452 8.81 11.34 -18.15
CA CYS A 452 9.93 10.48 -17.81
C CYS A 452 10.33 9.72 -19.08
N ASP A 453 11.62 9.45 -19.33
CA ASP A 453 12.10 8.56 -20.41
C ASP A 453 11.70 7.08 -20.12
N SER A 454 10.42 6.86 -19.82
CA SER A 454 9.86 5.65 -19.29
C SER A 454 9.74 4.60 -20.40
N SER A 455 10.39 3.46 -20.17
CA SER A 455 10.42 2.35 -21.12
C SER A 455 9.30 1.34 -20.82
N PRO A 456 8.59 0.83 -21.85
CA PRO A 456 7.63 -0.26 -21.69
C PRO A 456 8.29 -1.63 -21.50
N GLU A 457 9.63 -1.71 -21.52
CA GLU A 457 10.38 -2.97 -21.46
C GLU A 457 10.09 -3.78 -20.19
N MET A 458 9.94 -3.12 -19.04
CA MET A 458 9.70 -3.79 -17.76
C MET A 458 8.34 -4.51 -17.77
N GLN A 459 7.28 -3.82 -18.16
CA GLN A 459 5.92 -4.35 -18.23
C GLN A 459 5.83 -5.50 -19.24
N ILE A 460 6.48 -5.33 -20.40
CA ILE A 460 6.53 -6.37 -21.43
C ILE A 460 7.29 -7.60 -20.93
N LYS A 461 8.43 -7.42 -20.24
CA LYS A 461 9.18 -8.53 -19.65
C LYS A 461 8.36 -9.29 -18.61
N TYR A 462 7.66 -8.57 -17.75
CA TYR A 462 6.78 -9.16 -16.73
C TYR A 462 5.68 -10.02 -17.39
N ILE A 463 4.92 -9.47 -18.33
CA ILE A 463 3.83 -10.23 -18.96
C ILE A 463 4.36 -11.40 -19.81
N VAL A 464 5.50 -11.24 -20.49
CA VAL A 464 6.16 -12.33 -21.23
C VAL A 464 6.61 -13.44 -20.30
N HIS A 465 7.11 -13.12 -19.11
CA HIS A 465 7.47 -14.12 -18.10
C HIS A 465 6.25 -14.93 -17.66
N LEU A 466 5.13 -14.27 -17.38
CA LEU A 466 3.86 -14.95 -17.07
C LEU A 466 3.35 -15.80 -18.24
N CYS A 467 3.46 -15.29 -19.47
CA CYS A 467 3.02 -16.01 -20.66
C CYS A 467 3.90 -17.21 -21.03
N SER A 468 5.10 -17.30 -20.46
CA SER A 468 6.03 -18.42 -20.71
C SER A 468 5.74 -19.63 -19.81
N GLN A 469 4.79 -19.53 -18.89
CA GLN A 469 4.43 -20.63 -17.99
C GLN A 469 3.55 -21.68 -18.71
N PRO A 470 3.65 -22.97 -18.37
CA PRO A 470 2.93 -24.05 -19.08
C PRO A 470 1.41 -23.90 -19.08
N ASP A 471 0.83 -23.37 -18.00
CA ASP A 471 -0.62 -23.23 -17.79
C ASP A 471 -1.09 -21.78 -17.97
N VAL A 472 -0.49 -21.06 -18.94
CA VAL A 472 -0.83 -19.66 -19.22
C VAL A 472 -2.31 -19.51 -19.58
N GLN A 473 -2.97 -18.54 -18.95
CA GLN A 473 -4.34 -18.17 -19.26
C GLN A 473 -4.41 -17.23 -20.47
N ASP A 474 -5.42 -17.42 -21.34
CA ASP A 474 -5.57 -16.66 -22.60
C ASP A 474 -5.65 -15.13 -22.40
N HIS A 475 -6.16 -14.67 -21.25
CA HIS A 475 -6.22 -13.25 -20.92
C HIS A 475 -4.82 -12.63 -20.76
N LEU A 476 -3.81 -13.39 -20.31
CA LEU A 476 -2.42 -12.93 -20.22
C LEU A 476 -1.81 -12.76 -21.61
N ILE A 477 -2.11 -13.69 -22.53
CA ILE A 477 -1.70 -13.59 -23.94
C ILE A 477 -2.33 -12.34 -24.56
N SER A 478 -3.63 -12.12 -24.34
CA SER A 478 -4.34 -10.94 -24.84
C SER A 478 -3.79 -9.64 -24.22
N THR A 479 -3.42 -9.66 -22.95
CA THR A 479 -2.72 -8.54 -22.27
C THR A 479 -1.36 -8.27 -22.89
N MET A 480 -0.55 -9.30 -23.17
CA MET A 480 0.74 -9.18 -23.84
C MET A 480 0.58 -8.54 -25.22
N VAL A 481 -0.39 -9.01 -26.01
CA VAL A 481 -0.70 -8.44 -27.33
C VAL A 481 -1.03 -6.96 -27.22
N GLY A 482 -2.03 -6.59 -26.40
CA GLY A 482 -2.46 -5.20 -26.27
C GLY A 482 -1.34 -4.27 -25.75
N LEU A 483 -0.53 -4.75 -24.81
CA LEU A 483 0.60 -3.98 -24.28
C LEU A 483 1.65 -3.70 -25.36
N VAL A 484 1.99 -4.72 -26.16
CA VAL A 484 2.96 -4.57 -27.24
C VAL A 484 2.40 -3.67 -28.35
N GLU A 485 1.12 -3.79 -28.70
CA GLU A 485 0.45 -2.90 -29.66
C GLU A 485 0.53 -1.44 -29.22
N ASN A 486 0.21 -1.15 -27.96
CA ASN A 486 0.30 0.18 -27.39
C ASN A 486 1.74 0.73 -27.39
N ALA A 487 2.74 -0.14 -27.21
CA ALA A 487 4.14 0.24 -27.21
C ALA A 487 4.74 0.46 -28.61
N MET A 488 4.16 -0.12 -29.68
CA MET A 488 4.81 -0.15 -31.00
C MET A 488 5.20 1.22 -31.55
N SER A 489 4.30 2.20 -31.46
CA SER A 489 4.54 3.56 -31.98
C SER A 489 5.74 4.23 -31.30
N LYS A 490 5.86 4.08 -29.98
CA LYS A 490 7.00 4.57 -29.20
C LYS A 490 8.28 3.80 -29.55
N LEU A 491 8.22 2.48 -29.69
CA LEU A 491 9.38 1.65 -30.02
C LEU A 491 9.90 1.87 -31.45
N GLU A 492 9.02 2.19 -32.39
CA GLU A 492 9.41 2.50 -33.78
C GLU A 492 10.18 3.83 -33.86
N THR A 493 9.79 4.82 -33.06
CA THR A 493 10.45 6.14 -33.00
C THR A 493 11.68 6.14 -32.09
N ARG A 494 11.66 5.34 -31.01
CA ARG A 494 12.74 5.21 -30.03
C ARG A 494 13.05 3.72 -29.75
N PRO A 495 13.75 3.02 -30.66
CA PRO A 495 14.10 1.61 -30.47
C PRO A 495 15.02 1.36 -29.26
N ASP A 496 15.73 2.39 -28.80
CA ASP A 496 16.61 2.37 -27.63
C ASP A 496 15.86 2.18 -26.29
N LEU A 497 14.54 2.38 -26.26
CA LEU A 497 13.71 2.07 -25.11
C LEU A 497 13.64 0.56 -24.83
N MET A 498 13.88 -0.30 -25.83
CA MET A 498 13.94 -1.76 -25.66
C MET A 498 15.38 -2.24 -25.67
N LYS A 499 16.04 -2.22 -24.51
CA LYS A 499 17.46 -2.56 -24.37
C LYS A 499 17.71 -4.06 -24.56
N ASP A 500 16.84 -4.89 -24.00
CA ASP A 500 16.90 -6.34 -24.16
C ASP A 500 16.28 -6.80 -25.48
N LYS A 501 17.16 -7.06 -26.46
CA LYS A 501 16.79 -7.53 -27.80
C LYS A 501 16.12 -8.92 -27.81
N SER A 502 16.11 -9.65 -26.70
CA SER A 502 15.46 -10.97 -26.61
C SER A 502 13.95 -10.87 -26.36
N VAL A 503 13.44 -9.71 -25.93
CA VAL A 503 12.04 -9.53 -25.53
C VAL A 503 11.08 -9.72 -26.71
N LEU A 504 11.23 -8.95 -27.80
CA LEU A 504 10.35 -9.08 -28.98
C LEU A 504 10.39 -10.48 -29.63
N PRO A 505 11.56 -11.15 -29.75
CA PRO A 505 11.60 -12.55 -30.16
C PRO A 505 10.76 -13.49 -29.29
N LYS A 506 10.76 -13.31 -27.96
CA LYS A 506 9.90 -14.11 -27.06
C LYS A 506 8.42 -13.82 -27.30
N VAL A 507 8.05 -12.54 -27.46
CA VAL A 507 6.67 -12.14 -27.80
C VAL A 507 6.22 -12.82 -29.09
N VAL A 508 7.05 -12.81 -30.15
CA VAL A 508 6.73 -13.46 -31.42
C VAL A 508 6.51 -14.96 -31.25
N LYS A 509 7.39 -15.65 -30.50
CA LYS A 509 7.27 -17.10 -30.25
C LYS A 509 5.98 -17.44 -29.51
N ILE A 510 5.70 -16.73 -28.43
CA ILE A 510 4.48 -16.92 -27.63
C ILE A 510 3.23 -16.62 -28.47
N ALA A 511 3.21 -15.48 -29.18
CA ALA A 511 2.10 -15.10 -30.03
C ALA A 511 1.80 -16.15 -31.10
N LEU A 512 2.83 -16.72 -31.74
CA LEU A 512 2.64 -17.81 -32.72
C LEU A 512 2.10 -19.09 -32.09
N GLN A 513 2.63 -19.49 -30.93
CA GLN A 513 2.16 -20.66 -30.19
C GLN A 513 0.67 -20.55 -29.80
N HIS A 514 0.20 -19.33 -29.52
CA HIS A 514 -1.19 -19.03 -29.16
C HIS A 514 -2.02 -18.43 -30.31
N GLU A 515 -1.59 -18.66 -31.56
CA GLU A 515 -2.33 -18.30 -32.79
C GLU A 515 -2.67 -16.80 -32.94
N ARG A 516 -1.88 -15.91 -32.32
CA ARG A 516 -1.99 -14.45 -32.44
C ARG A 516 -1.17 -13.96 -33.64
N TYR A 517 -1.60 -14.27 -34.85
CA TYR A 517 -0.81 -13.98 -36.06
C TYR A 517 -0.68 -12.48 -36.39
N GLN A 518 -1.70 -11.66 -36.08
CA GLN A 518 -1.70 -10.23 -36.44
C GLN A 518 -0.61 -9.43 -35.74
N ILE A 519 -0.35 -9.71 -34.46
CA ILE A 519 0.73 -9.05 -33.72
C ILE A 519 2.10 -9.45 -34.29
N VAL A 520 2.25 -10.70 -34.70
CA VAL A 520 3.50 -11.21 -35.29
C VAL A 520 3.79 -10.49 -36.60
N GLU A 521 2.77 -10.35 -37.45
CA GLU A 521 2.84 -9.54 -38.67
C GLU A 521 3.33 -8.12 -38.40
N ASN A 522 2.69 -7.45 -37.44
CA ASN A 522 3.00 -6.07 -37.10
C ASN A 522 4.44 -5.93 -36.57
N ILE A 523 4.87 -6.85 -35.70
CA ILE A 523 6.23 -6.85 -35.14
C ILE A 523 7.26 -7.06 -36.26
N LEU A 524 7.08 -8.09 -37.08
CA LEU A 524 8.01 -8.38 -38.18
C LEU A 524 8.06 -7.22 -39.18
N ALA A 525 6.92 -6.62 -39.51
CA ALA A 525 6.85 -5.52 -40.45
C ALA A 525 7.62 -4.27 -39.97
N LYS A 526 7.46 -3.91 -38.70
CA LYS A 526 8.06 -2.70 -38.13
C LYS A 526 9.49 -2.89 -37.65
N PHE A 527 9.82 -4.08 -37.12
CA PHE A 527 11.06 -4.31 -36.38
C PHE A 527 12.03 -5.30 -37.04
N TYR A 528 11.81 -5.78 -38.28
CA TYR A 528 12.70 -6.77 -38.92
C TYR A 528 14.18 -6.39 -38.93
N LYS A 529 14.53 -5.10 -38.99
CA LYS A 529 15.93 -4.62 -39.01
C LYS A 529 16.64 -4.76 -37.66
N VAL A 530 15.89 -4.78 -36.57
CA VAL A 530 16.43 -4.83 -35.20
C VAL A 530 16.25 -6.19 -34.54
N LEU A 531 15.40 -7.05 -35.09
CA LEU A 531 15.23 -8.43 -34.63
C LEU A 531 16.47 -9.29 -34.95
N PRO A 532 16.88 -10.19 -34.03
CA PRO A 532 18.05 -11.04 -34.22
C PRO A 532 17.82 -12.08 -35.33
N SER A 533 18.89 -12.43 -36.08
CA SER A 533 18.86 -13.44 -37.15
C SER A 533 18.32 -14.79 -36.69
N ASP A 534 18.66 -15.21 -35.46
CA ASP A 534 18.27 -16.51 -34.90
C ASP A 534 16.75 -16.66 -34.77
N LEU A 535 16.01 -15.54 -34.64
CA LEU A 535 14.55 -15.58 -34.67
C LEU A 535 14.04 -16.02 -36.05
N PHE A 536 14.64 -15.55 -37.13
CA PHE A 536 14.24 -15.92 -38.49
C PHE A 536 14.59 -17.38 -38.79
N THR A 537 15.74 -17.87 -38.30
CA THR A 537 16.09 -19.29 -38.35
C THR A 537 15.06 -20.14 -37.62
N TRP A 538 14.65 -19.73 -36.42
CA TRP A 538 13.61 -20.41 -35.65
C TRP A 538 12.24 -20.36 -36.35
N LEU A 539 11.84 -19.21 -36.89
CA LEU A 539 10.58 -19.07 -37.64
C LEU A 539 10.53 -20.02 -38.83
N ARG A 540 11.63 -20.14 -39.57
CA ARG A 540 11.74 -21.09 -40.69
C ARG A 540 11.54 -22.53 -40.23
N GLN A 541 12.14 -22.92 -39.11
CA GLN A 541 11.95 -24.25 -38.51
C GLN A 541 10.52 -24.47 -37.99
N TRP A 542 9.89 -23.43 -37.44
CA TRP A 542 8.51 -23.51 -36.96
C TRP A 542 7.51 -23.71 -38.11
N VAL A 543 7.79 -23.11 -39.28
CA VAL A 543 6.97 -23.31 -40.49
C VAL A 543 7.19 -24.69 -41.10
N ILE A 544 8.44 -25.14 -41.15
CA ILE A 544 8.84 -26.41 -41.76
C ILE A 544 8.82 -27.47 -40.66
N GLU A 545 7.66 -28.07 -40.42
CA GLU A 545 7.57 -29.20 -39.48
C GLU A 545 8.00 -30.47 -40.24
N PRO A 546 9.07 -31.18 -39.81
CA PRO A 546 9.75 -32.16 -40.68
C PRO A 546 8.91 -33.35 -41.14
N ASP A 547 7.78 -33.64 -40.49
CA ASP A 547 7.03 -34.89 -40.65
C ASP A 547 5.51 -34.69 -40.92
N ASP A 548 5.05 -33.48 -41.24
CA ASP A 548 3.63 -33.20 -41.50
C ASP A 548 3.45 -32.13 -42.60
N ASP A 549 3.27 -32.59 -43.84
CA ASP A 549 3.09 -31.72 -45.03
C ASP A 549 1.80 -30.89 -44.96
N ASP A 550 0.73 -31.42 -44.35
CA ASP A 550 -0.56 -30.72 -44.22
C ASP A 550 -0.46 -29.60 -43.17
N LYS A 551 0.24 -29.85 -42.07
CA LYS A 551 0.50 -28.85 -41.03
C LYS A 551 1.53 -27.81 -41.48
N THR A 552 2.54 -28.21 -42.25
CA THR A 552 3.47 -27.31 -42.93
C THR A 552 2.72 -26.39 -43.91
N LEU A 553 1.83 -26.94 -44.74
CA LEU A 553 1.01 -26.16 -45.67
C LEU A 553 0.00 -25.26 -44.94
N GLY A 554 -0.56 -25.73 -43.82
CA GLY A 554 -1.44 -24.97 -42.92
C GLY A 554 -0.73 -23.77 -42.29
N ASN A 555 0.45 -23.98 -41.71
CA ASN A 555 1.30 -22.93 -41.15
C ASN A 555 1.72 -21.96 -42.26
N PHE A 556 2.20 -22.45 -43.41
CA PHE A 556 2.56 -21.62 -44.55
C PHE A 556 1.39 -20.76 -45.05
N ASN A 557 0.18 -21.30 -45.16
CA ASN A 557 -1.01 -20.54 -45.58
C ASN A 557 -1.44 -19.48 -44.55
N LYS A 558 -1.31 -19.78 -43.25
CA LYS A 558 -1.54 -18.81 -42.17
C LYS A 558 -0.54 -17.64 -42.24
N LEU A 559 0.68 -17.90 -42.71
CA LEU A 559 1.75 -16.90 -42.87
C LEU A 559 1.84 -16.27 -44.27
N LYS A 560 1.01 -16.71 -45.23
CA LYS A 560 1.11 -16.32 -46.66
C LYS A 560 0.90 -14.82 -46.91
N LYS A 561 0.29 -14.10 -45.96
CA LYS A 561 0.17 -12.63 -46.00
C LYS A 561 1.51 -11.91 -45.80
N TRP A 562 2.55 -12.59 -45.31
CA TRP A 562 3.85 -12.00 -45.00
C TRP A 562 4.73 -11.76 -46.24
N TYR A 563 4.33 -12.29 -47.39
CA TYR A 563 5.02 -12.13 -48.69
C TYR A 563 5.05 -10.69 -49.22
N VAL A 564 4.34 -9.74 -48.58
CA VAL A 564 4.25 -8.33 -49.02
C VAL A 564 5.29 -7.43 -48.34
N LEU A 565 6.13 -7.95 -47.44
CA LEU A 565 7.26 -7.19 -46.91
C LEU A 565 8.34 -6.98 -47.98
N PRO A 566 9.07 -5.84 -48.01
CA PRO A 566 10.00 -5.52 -49.09
C PRO A 566 11.25 -6.42 -49.17
N HIS A 567 11.30 -7.55 -48.46
CA HIS A 567 12.48 -8.39 -48.44
C HIS A 567 12.13 -9.89 -48.39
N PRO A 568 12.58 -10.69 -49.38
CA PRO A 568 12.42 -12.16 -49.40
C PRO A 568 13.37 -12.89 -48.42
N LEU A 569 13.64 -12.32 -47.24
CA LEU A 569 14.60 -12.88 -46.27
C LEU A 569 14.09 -14.10 -45.50
N LEU A 570 12.79 -14.40 -45.55
CA LEU A 570 12.26 -15.66 -45.01
C LEU A 570 12.71 -16.89 -45.83
N PHE A 571 13.23 -16.70 -47.06
CA PHE A 571 13.62 -17.79 -47.96
C PHE A 571 15.02 -17.63 -48.59
N LEU A 572 15.76 -16.58 -48.26
CA LEU A 572 17.12 -16.33 -48.75
C LEU A 572 18.06 -16.07 -47.57
N TYR A 573 18.39 -17.13 -46.84
CA TYR A 573 19.73 -17.57 -46.40
C TYR A 573 19.58 -18.88 -45.62
#